data_AF-X1GGY5-F1
#
_entry.id   AF-X1GGY5-F1
#
_cell.length_a   1.000
_cell.length_b   1.000
_cell.length_c   1.000
_cell.angle_alpha   90.00
_cell.angle_beta   90.00
_cell.angle_gamma   90.00
#
_symmetry.space_group_name_H-M   'P 1'
#
loop_
_entity.id
_entity.type
_entity.pdbx_description
1 polymer ?
#
loop_
_entity_poly.entity_id
_entity_poly.type
_entity_poly.pdbx_seq_one_letter_code
_entity_poly.pdbx_strand_id
1 'polypeptide(L)'
;MNNTGLVEVPIGVAIKEVVFDIGGGIPKGRQFKAVQMGGPSGGCVPTQYLNLPIDYDTLQRIGAIMGSGGMVVMDENNCMVEIARFFLSFTQSESCGKCAPCRLGTTQLLEILTRITQGEGRIEDLQTIRELGETIITSSLCGLGQTAPKPALSTLKYFLKEYEDHILEHRCAGATCDAMVISACQHSCPAGIDVPNYVAAIASGKYDKAVEIIRERNPFPAVCGRICVHPCEFKCRRGELDEPVAIRSLKRFASDWYFDHIGKAKEPFAVTKDQKVAVVGAGPAGLTCAYFLAEMGYGVTVFEGQSVAGGMLGIAIPEFRLPRKVIQAEVEHIESCGVEIRYNSPIDARHTVNDLLEEG
;
A
#
# COMPACT_ATOMS: atom_id res chain seq x y z
N MET A 1 17.18 -12.36 -2.30
CA MET A 1 18.57 -11.85 -2.34
C MET A 1 19.11 -12.01 -3.74
N ASN A 2 20.10 -11.21 -4.15
CA ASN A 2 20.71 -11.33 -5.48
C ASN A 2 21.44 -12.68 -5.65
N ASN A 3 22.11 -13.13 -4.59
CA ASN A 3 22.74 -14.43 -4.52
C ASN A 3 22.03 -15.27 -3.44
N THR A 4 21.33 -16.33 -3.86
CA THR A 4 20.75 -17.32 -2.94
C THR A 4 21.60 -18.58 -2.95
N GLY A 5 21.82 -19.16 -1.77
CA GLY A 5 22.65 -20.36 -1.65
C GLY A 5 23.00 -20.67 -0.21
N LEU A 6 23.93 -21.62 -0.05
CA LEU A 6 24.53 -21.97 1.23
C LEU A 6 25.91 -21.32 1.31
N VAL A 7 26.19 -20.66 2.43
CA VAL A 7 27.48 -20.05 2.72
C VAL A 7 27.87 -20.39 4.15
N GLU A 8 29.14 -20.69 4.36
CA GLU A 8 29.71 -20.86 5.70
C GLU A 8 30.30 -19.53 6.17
N VAL A 9 29.90 -19.09 7.35
CA VAL A 9 30.38 -17.85 7.98
C VAL A 9 30.76 -18.11 9.43
N PRO A 10 31.76 -17.40 9.98
CA PRO A 10 32.06 -17.48 11.40
C PRO A 10 30.85 -17.09 12.27
N ILE A 11 30.71 -17.73 13.43
CA ILE A 11 29.73 -17.31 14.44
C ILE A 11 30.05 -15.88 14.89
N GLY A 12 29.01 -15.05 15.04
CA GLY A 12 29.14 -13.65 15.44
C GLY A 12 29.20 -12.65 14.29
N VAL A 13 29.25 -13.10 13.02
CA VAL A 13 29.07 -12.22 11.85
C VAL A 13 27.71 -11.53 11.91
N ALA A 14 27.63 -10.25 11.51
CA ALA A 14 26.38 -9.52 11.55
C ALA A 14 25.40 -10.00 10.45
N ILE A 15 24.09 -9.93 10.74
CA ILE A 15 23.04 -10.24 9.75
C ILE A 15 23.23 -9.38 8.48
N LYS A 16 23.60 -8.11 8.65
CA LYS A 16 23.88 -7.19 7.55
C LYS A 16 24.94 -7.73 6.59
N GLU A 17 26.04 -8.25 7.11
CA GLU A 17 27.15 -8.76 6.30
C GLU A 17 26.70 -9.95 5.46
N VAL A 18 25.95 -10.88 6.06
CA VAL A 18 25.40 -12.03 5.32
C VAL A 18 24.42 -11.60 4.23
N VAL A 19 23.52 -10.67 4.53
CA VAL A 19 22.47 -10.24 3.60
C VAL A 19 23.01 -9.36 2.47
N PHE A 20 23.85 -8.38 2.79
CA PHE A 20 24.28 -7.35 1.86
C PHE A 20 25.66 -7.63 1.24
N ASP A 21 26.64 -8.08 2.02
CA ASP A 21 28.01 -8.25 1.53
C ASP A 21 28.16 -9.58 0.80
N ILE A 22 27.66 -10.67 1.37
CA ILE A 22 27.70 -12.01 0.76
C ILE A 22 26.52 -12.20 -0.21
N GLY A 23 25.31 -11.91 0.30
CA GLY A 23 24.06 -12.08 -0.43
C GLY A 23 23.82 -11.12 -1.60
N GLY A 24 24.64 -10.09 -1.72
CA GLY A 24 24.52 -9.02 -2.70
C GLY A 24 23.30 -8.11 -2.49
N GLY A 25 22.63 -8.19 -1.34
CA GLY A 25 21.47 -7.38 -1.00
C GLY A 25 20.14 -7.86 -1.58
N ILE A 26 19.13 -6.99 -1.48
CA ILE A 26 17.77 -7.28 -1.96
C ILE A 26 17.69 -7.04 -3.46
N PRO A 27 17.05 -7.95 -4.24
CA PRO A 27 16.88 -7.76 -5.67
C PRO A 27 16.23 -6.43 -6.01
N LYS A 28 16.64 -5.86 -7.15
CA LYS A 28 16.04 -4.64 -7.73
C LYS A 28 16.13 -3.39 -6.82
N GLY A 29 17.04 -3.38 -5.84
CA GLY A 29 17.26 -2.26 -4.93
C GLY A 29 16.11 -2.02 -3.95
N ARG A 30 15.28 -3.04 -3.73
CA ARG A 30 14.18 -3.02 -2.76
C ARG A 30 14.69 -2.88 -1.32
N GLN A 31 13.81 -2.44 -0.44
CA GLN A 31 14.10 -2.22 0.97
C GLN A 31 14.03 -3.52 1.77
N PHE A 32 15.07 -3.77 2.57
CA PHE A 32 15.03 -4.85 3.54
C PHE A 32 13.94 -4.60 4.59
N LYS A 33 13.09 -5.59 4.82
CA LYS A 33 12.01 -5.55 5.82
C LYS A 33 12.30 -6.41 7.03
N ALA A 34 12.64 -7.68 6.81
CA ALA A 34 12.89 -8.63 7.86
C ALA A 34 13.72 -9.83 7.37
N VAL A 35 14.26 -10.62 8.29
CA VAL A 35 14.79 -11.95 8.00
C VAL A 35 14.22 -12.96 9.00
N GLN A 36 13.66 -14.05 8.49
CA GLN A 36 13.27 -15.20 9.30
C GLN A 36 14.53 -16.01 9.58
N MET A 37 14.87 -16.12 10.86
CA MET A 37 16.09 -16.75 11.35
C MET A 37 15.76 -18.03 12.10
N GLY A 38 16.44 -19.14 11.75
CA GLY A 38 16.31 -20.40 12.47
C GLY A 38 15.36 -21.40 11.82
N GLY A 39 15.11 -21.25 10.52
CA GLY A 39 14.19 -22.10 9.76
C GLY A 39 12.72 -21.75 10.00
N PRO A 40 11.79 -22.70 9.75
CA PRO A 40 10.36 -22.40 9.76
C PRO A 40 9.80 -22.13 11.16
N SER A 41 10.35 -22.71 12.22
CA SER A 41 9.98 -22.40 13.61
C SER A 41 10.81 -21.26 14.22
N GLY A 42 11.57 -20.55 13.38
CA GLY A 42 12.37 -19.40 13.75
C GLY A 42 11.56 -18.14 14.06
N GLY A 43 12.25 -17.04 14.36
CA GLY A 43 11.63 -15.72 14.52
C GLY A 43 12.05 -14.75 13.43
N CYS A 44 11.18 -13.78 13.15
CA CYS A 44 11.45 -12.68 12.23
C CYS A 44 12.25 -11.57 12.92
N VAL A 45 13.39 -11.21 12.33
CA VAL A 45 14.27 -10.15 12.79
C VAL A 45 14.07 -8.90 11.91
N PRO A 46 13.54 -7.79 12.46
CA PRO A 46 13.31 -6.54 11.72
C PRO A 46 14.60 -5.76 11.42
N THR A 47 14.50 -4.77 10.53
CA THR A 47 15.60 -3.89 10.09
C THR A 47 16.41 -3.26 11.22
N GLN A 48 15.78 -2.90 12.35
CA GLN A 48 16.47 -2.29 13.50
C GLN A 48 17.55 -3.20 14.14
N TYR A 49 17.49 -4.51 13.88
CA TYR A 49 18.43 -5.49 14.42
C TYR A 49 19.38 -6.08 13.37
N LEU A 50 19.47 -5.45 12.20
CA LEU A 50 20.31 -5.92 11.09
C LEU A 50 21.81 -5.96 11.43
N ASN A 51 22.27 -5.13 12.37
CA ASN A 51 23.67 -5.12 12.80
C ASN A 51 23.96 -6.10 13.96
N LEU A 52 22.99 -6.91 14.38
CA LEU A 52 23.22 -7.87 15.46
C LEU A 52 24.11 -9.03 14.99
N PRO A 53 25.03 -9.50 15.85
CA PRO A 53 25.80 -10.70 15.59
C PRO A 53 24.89 -11.94 15.54
N ILE A 54 25.20 -12.85 14.61
CA ILE A 54 24.55 -14.15 14.51
C ILE A 54 25.19 -15.09 15.53
N ASP A 55 24.62 -15.13 16.74
CA ASP A 55 24.96 -16.07 17.80
C ASP A 55 23.69 -16.52 18.55
N TYR A 56 23.81 -17.58 19.36
CA TYR A 56 22.67 -18.19 20.05
C TYR A 56 21.96 -17.23 21.01
N ASP A 57 22.71 -16.56 21.89
CA ASP A 57 22.17 -15.76 22.98
C ASP A 57 21.53 -14.47 22.47
N THR A 58 22.19 -13.79 21.52
CA THR A 58 21.73 -12.54 20.92
C THR A 58 20.40 -12.73 20.19
N LEU A 59 20.29 -13.78 19.37
CA LEU A 59 19.07 -14.06 18.60
C LEU A 59 17.91 -14.48 19.50
N GLN A 60 18.18 -15.26 20.55
CA GLN A 60 17.16 -15.71 21.49
C GLN A 60 16.49 -14.53 22.23
N ARG A 61 17.25 -13.48 22.58
CA ARG A 61 16.72 -12.27 23.25
C ARG A 61 15.72 -11.50 22.41
N ILE A 62 15.83 -11.54 21.09
CA ILE A 62 14.93 -10.85 20.17
C ILE A 62 13.79 -11.75 19.65
N GLY A 63 13.65 -12.97 20.16
CA GLY A 63 12.59 -13.89 19.77
C GLY A 63 12.87 -14.71 18.51
N ALA A 64 14.10 -14.65 17.99
CA ALA A 64 14.60 -15.52 16.93
C ALA A 64 15.41 -16.69 17.51
N ILE A 65 15.94 -17.57 16.65
CA ILE A 65 16.91 -18.62 17.03
C ILE A 65 17.91 -18.78 15.89
N MET A 66 19.10 -19.29 16.22
CA MET A 66 20.06 -19.71 15.19
C MET A 66 19.53 -20.92 14.39
N GLY A 67 18.90 -21.88 15.10
CA GLY A 67 18.29 -23.08 14.48
C GLY A 67 19.28 -23.83 13.59
N SER A 68 18.86 -24.12 12.35
CA SER A 68 19.70 -24.73 11.32
C SER A 68 20.62 -23.74 10.57
N GLY A 69 20.63 -22.46 10.95
CA GLY A 69 21.29 -21.40 10.18
C GLY A 69 20.50 -20.92 8.96
N GLY A 70 19.26 -21.42 8.76
CA GLY A 70 18.40 -20.99 7.67
C GLY A 70 17.94 -19.53 7.82
N MET A 71 18.12 -18.75 6.75
CA MET A 71 17.72 -17.34 6.65
C MET A 71 16.77 -17.15 5.47
N VAL A 72 15.54 -16.71 5.72
CA VAL A 72 14.61 -16.27 4.66
C VAL A 72 14.47 -14.76 4.74
N VAL A 73 15.09 -14.07 3.78
CA VAL A 73 15.12 -12.61 3.72
C VAL A 73 13.88 -12.08 3.00
N MET A 74 13.23 -11.08 3.60
CA MET A 74 11.99 -10.47 3.14
C MET A 74 12.18 -8.98 2.85
N ASP A 75 11.48 -8.51 1.83
CA ASP A 75 11.46 -7.11 1.38
C ASP A 75 10.13 -6.42 1.73
N GLU A 76 9.98 -5.17 1.33
CA GLU A 76 8.78 -4.37 1.55
C GLU A 76 7.51 -4.93 0.90
N ASN A 77 7.62 -5.90 -0.03
CA ASN A 77 6.52 -6.57 -0.72
C ASN A 77 6.01 -7.82 0.01
N ASN A 78 6.66 -8.25 1.10
CA ASN A 78 6.14 -9.36 1.90
C ASN A 78 5.17 -8.87 2.98
N CYS A 79 4.09 -9.62 3.22
CA CYS A 79 3.18 -9.41 4.35
C CYS A 79 3.65 -10.22 5.57
N MET A 80 3.89 -9.58 6.71
CA MET A 80 4.44 -10.30 7.88
C MET A 80 3.41 -11.20 8.57
N VAL A 81 2.12 -10.85 8.48
CA VAL A 81 1.03 -11.71 8.97
C VAL A 81 0.96 -13.01 8.16
N GLU A 82 1.06 -12.89 6.83
CA GLU A 82 1.08 -14.04 5.92
C GLU A 82 2.34 -14.89 6.10
N ILE A 83 3.50 -14.28 6.32
CA ILE A 83 4.74 -14.99 6.65
C ILE A 83 4.57 -15.82 7.92
N ALA A 84 3.98 -15.24 8.97
CA ALA A 84 3.71 -15.97 10.20
C ALA A 84 2.75 -17.14 9.96
N ARG A 85 1.67 -16.92 9.19
CA ARG A 85 0.70 -17.97 8.84
C ARG A 85 1.35 -19.10 8.03
N PHE A 86 2.16 -18.76 7.04
CA PHE A 86 2.87 -19.71 6.17
C PHE A 86 3.86 -20.58 6.95
N PHE A 87 4.70 -19.97 7.79
CA PHE A 87 5.64 -20.75 8.57
C PHE A 87 4.94 -21.58 9.66
N LEU A 88 3.91 -21.03 10.28
CA LEU A 88 3.13 -21.78 11.26
C LEU A 88 2.42 -22.97 10.62
N SER A 89 1.86 -22.83 9.42
CA SER A 89 1.20 -23.94 8.72
C SER A 89 2.16 -25.10 8.46
N PHE A 90 3.40 -24.80 8.04
CA PHE A 90 4.44 -25.80 7.91
C PHE A 90 4.77 -26.47 9.26
N THR A 91 4.99 -25.69 10.32
CA THR A 91 5.33 -26.29 11.64
C THR A 91 4.18 -27.10 12.24
N GLN A 92 2.93 -26.74 11.94
CA GLN A 92 1.74 -27.46 12.36
C GLN A 92 1.60 -28.78 11.60
N SER A 93 1.87 -28.80 10.28
CA SER A 93 1.85 -30.04 9.48
C SER A 93 2.94 -31.02 9.88
N GLU A 94 4.10 -30.51 10.31
CA GLU A 94 5.23 -31.31 10.80
C GLU A 94 5.11 -31.69 12.29
N SER A 95 3.99 -31.37 12.95
CA SER A 95 3.77 -31.75 14.35
C SER A 95 3.38 -33.22 14.49
N CYS A 96 4.11 -33.96 15.32
CA CYS A 96 3.76 -35.35 15.65
C CYS A 96 2.46 -35.49 16.45
N GLY A 97 1.89 -34.39 16.95
CA GLY A 97 0.61 -34.36 17.65
C GLY A 97 0.61 -34.98 19.06
N LYS A 98 1.78 -35.28 19.64
CA LYS A 98 1.89 -35.98 20.94
C LYS A 98 1.43 -35.15 22.14
N CYS A 99 1.84 -33.88 22.23
CA CYS A 99 1.45 -33.00 23.34
C CYS A 99 0.29 -32.08 22.96
N ALA A 100 -0.71 -31.99 23.84
CA ALA A 100 -1.90 -31.19 23.60
C ALA A 100 -1.58 -29.69 23.37
N PRO A 101 -0.66 -29.04 24.12
CA PRO A 101 -0.31 -27.64 23.88
C PRO A 101 0.16 -27.38 22.45
N CYS A 102 1.10 -28.19 21.94
CA CYS A 102 1.57 -28.04 20.56
C CYS A 102 0.46 -28.38 19.55
N ARG A 103 -0.22 -29.53 19.69
CA ARG A 103 -1.20 -30.01 18.70
C ARG A 103 -2.39 -29.06 18.54
N LEU A 104 -3.01 -28.70 19.66
CA LEU A 104 -4.21 -27.88 19.68
C LEU A 104 -3.87 -26.40 19.56
N GLY A 105 -2.83 -25.94 20.28
CA GLY A 105 -2.47 -24.53 20.28
C GLY A 105 -1.95 -24.03 18.93
N THR A 106 -1.11 -24.80 18.23
CA THR A 106 -0.66 -24.38 16.88
C THR A 106 -1.78 -24.37 15.86
N THR A 107 -2.75 -25.30 15.99
CA THR A 107 -3.96 -25.32 15.15
C THR A 107 -4.79 -24.06 15.37
N GLN A 108 -5.06 -23.69 16.63
CA GLN A 108 -5.83 -22.49 16.95
C GLN A 108 -5.08 -21.19 16.55
N LEU A 109 -3.75 -21.12 16.74
CA LEU A 109 -2.95 -20.00 16.23
C LEU A 109 -3.04 -19.88 14.71
N LEU A 110 -2.99 -20.99 13.99
CA LEU A 110 -3.07 -21.01 12.54
C LEU A 110 -4.44 -20.57 12.03
N GLU A 111 -5.52 -20.99 12.69
CA GLU A 111 -6.89 -20.54 12.40
C GLU A 111 -7.01 -19.02 12.58
N ILE A 112 -6.49 -18.48 13.69
CA ILE A 112 -6.50 -17.03 13.95
C ILE A 112 -5.72 -16.29 12.86
N LEU A 113 -4.48 -16.69 12.56
CA LEU A 113 -3.68 -16.04 11.53
C LEU A 113 -4.33 -16.13 10.15
N THR A 114 -4.93 -17.27 9.82
CA THR A 114 -5.67 -17.45 8.56
C THR A 114 -6.84 -16.47 8.48
N ARG A 115 -7.60 -16.34 9.56
CA ARG A 115 -8.73 -15.41 9.63
C ARG A 115 -8.28 -13.96 9.49
N ILE A 116 -7.16 -13.56 10.11
CA ILE A 116 -6.57 -12.22 9.92
C ILE A 116 -6.13 -12.01 8.46
N THR A 117 -5.49 -12.99 7.82
CA THR A 117 -5.10 -12.88 6.40
C THR A 117 -6.28 -12.87 5.43
N GLN A 118 -7.47 -13.28 5.88
CA GLN A 118 -8.72 -13.19 5.14
C GLN A 118 -9.47 -11.88 5.38
N GLY A 119 -8.97 -11.01 6.27
CA GLY A 119 -9.65 -9.77 6.65
C GLY A 119 -10.80 -9.97 7.65
N GLU A 120 -10.87 -11.15 8.28
CA GLU A 120 -11.90 -11.54 9.27
C GLU A 120 -11.34 -11.56 10.71
N GLY A 121 -10.16 -10.96 10.91
CA GLY A 121 -9.50 -10.87 12.20
C GLY A 121 -10.27 -9.99 13.20
N ARG A 122 -9.99 -10.19 14.49
CA ARG A 122 -10.57 -9.44 15.60
C ARG A 122 -9.46 -8.84 16.45
N ILE A 123 -9.69 -7.70 17.08
CA ILE A 123 -8.62 -7.04 17.86
C ILE A 123 -8.18 -7.89 19.06
N GLU A 124 -9.09 -8.69 19.61
CA GLU A 124 -8.83 -9.65 20.69
C GLU A 124 -7.91 -10.80 20.28
N ASP A 125 -7.80 -11.07 18.97
CA ASP A 125 -6.89 -12.09 18.44
C ASP A 125 -5.44 -11.75 18.75
N LEU A 126 -5.08 -10.46 18.79
CA LEU A 126 -3.71 -10.04 19.09
C LEU A 126 -3.29 -10.49 20.48
N GLN A 127 -4.18 -10.37 21.46
CA GLN A 127 -3.91 -10.84 22.81
C GLN A 127 -3.92 -12.37 22.88
N THR A 128 -4.87 -13.00 22.19
CA THR A 128 -4.98 -14.45 22.13
C THR A 128 -3.73 -15.09 21.51
N ILE A 129 -3.16 -14.51 20.45
CA ILE A 129 -1.90 -14.96 19.84
C ILE A 129 -0.75 -14.93 20.85
N ARG A 130 -0.66 -13.87 21.68
CA ARG A 130 0.40 -13.75 22.70
C ARG A 130 0.28 -14.84 23.76
N GLU A 131 -0.89 -14.91 24.39
CA GLU A 131 -1.14 -15.85 25.49
C GLU A 131 -1.01 -17.31 25.05
N LEU A 132 -1.58 -17.63 23.89
CA LEU A 132 -1.52 -18.98 23.33
C LEU A 132 -0.08 -19.32 22.90
N GLY A 133 0.63 -18.38 22.28
CA GLY A 133 2.02 -18.58 21.89
C GLY A 133 2.93 -18.84 23.10
N GLU A 134 2.82 -18.05 24.16
CA GLU A 134 3.60 -18.25 25.40
C GLU A 134 3.26 -19.58 26.10
N THR A 135 1.98 -19.95 26.12
CA THR A 135 1.52 -21.24 26.67
C THR A 135 2.12 -22.41 25.90
N ILE A 136 2.11 -22.35 24.56
CA ILE A 136 2.70 -23.40 23.72
C ILE A 136 4.21 -23.50 23.97
N ILE A 137 4.92 -22.36 24.06
CA ILE A 137 6.36 -22.33 24.31
C ILE A 137 6.71 -23.02 25.63
N THR A 138 5.97 -22.73 26.69
CA THR A 138 6.28 -23.21 28.04
C THR A 138 5.80 -24.64 28.32
N SER A 139 4.73 -25.08 27.64
CA SER A 139 4.04 -26.34 27.95
C SER A 139 4.31 -27.46 26.94
N SER A 140 5.04 -27.20 25.86
CA SER A 140 5.36 -28.20 24.85
C SER A 140 6.54 -29.10 25.24
N LEU A 141 6.43 -30.39 24.88
CA LEU A 141 7.42 -31.41 25.27
C LEU A 141 8.76 -31.33 24.54
N CYS A 142 8.81 -30.79 23.32
CA CYS A 142 10.01 -30.79 22.48
C CYS A 142 10.26 -29.44 21.82
N GLY A 143 11.46 -29.28 21.26
CA GLY A 143 11.91 -28.03 20.63
C GLY A 143 11.01 -27.54 19.49
N LEU A 144 10.36 -28.44 18.73
CA LEU A 144 9.41 -28.03 17.69
C LEU A 144 8.24 -27.26 18.30
N GLY A 145 7.55 -27.85 19.28
CA GLY A 145 6.43 -27.18 19.94
C GLY A 145 6.88 -25.90 20.67
N GLN A 146 8.06 -25.93 21.31
CA GLN A 146 8.61 -24.76 22.01
C GLN A 146 9.02 -23.61 21.08
N THR A 147 9.18 -23.85 19.78
CA THR A 147 9.59 -22.83 18.81
C THR A 147 8.52 -22.50 17.78
N ALA A 148 7.53 -23.38 17.56
CA ALA A 148 6.48 -23.20 16.55
C ALA A 148 5.74 -21.84 16.61
N PRO A 149 5.47 -21.23 17.78
CA PRO A 149 4.81 -19.92 17.85
C PRO A 149 5.73 -18.72 17.52
N LYS A 150 7.05 -18.91 17.41
CA LYS A 150 8.01 -17.81 17.25
C LYS A 150 7.77 -16.93 16.01
N PRO A 151 7.42 -17.46 14.83
CA PRO A 151 7.06 -16.62 13.69
C PRO A 151 5.94 -15.65 14.08
N ALA A 152 4.82 -16.17 14.62
CA ALA A 152 3.67 -15.37 15.02
C ALA A 152 3.97 -14.34 16.13
N LEU A 153 4.72 -14.73 17.16
CA LEU A 153 5.05 -13.82 18.27
C LEU A 153 6.03 -12.72 17.85
N SER A 154 7.05 -13.07 17.06
CA SER A 154 8.04 -12.10 16.59
C SER A 154 7.44 -11.12 15.59
N THR A 155 6.61 -11.57 14.66
CA THR A 155 5.92 -10.68 13.72
C THR A 155 4.91 -9.80 14.43
N LEU A 156 4.13 -10.34 15.39
CA LEU A 156 3.21 -9.54 16.19
C LEU A 156 3.93 -8.46 17.01
N LYS A 157 5.11 -8.79 17.55
CA LYS A 157 5.93 -7.84 18.33
C LYS A 157 6.50 -6.71 17.48
N TYR A 158 7.06 -7.02 16.31
CA TYR A 158 7.81 -6.05 15.50
C TYR A 158 6.99 -5.40 14.38
N PHE A 159 5.90 -6.02 13.97
CA PHE A 159 5.06 -5.60 12.85
C PHE A 159 3.58 -5.50 13.26
N LEU A 160 3.31 -5.10 14.50
CA LEU A 160 1.96 -4.94 15.06
C LEU A 160 1.03 -4.15 14.12
N LYS A 161 1.55 -3.08 13.51
CA LYS A 161 0.80 -2.24 12.59
C LYS A 161 0.21 -3.02 11.41
N GLU A 162 0.93 -4.01 10.88
CA GLU A 162 0.38 -4.84 9.80
C GLU A 162 -0.80 -5.69 10.27
N TYR A 163 -0.77 -6.19 11.50
CA TYR A 163 -1.92 -6.90 12.07
C TYR A 163 -3.12 -5.97 12.25
N GLU A 164 -2.90 -4.76 12.78
CA GLU A 164 -3.94 -3.74 12.93
C GLU A 164 -4.55 -3.36 11.58
N ASP A 165 -3.72 -3.14 10.54
CA ASP A 165 -4.19 -2.80 9.20
C ASP A 165 -5.02 -3.93 8.57
N HIS A 166 -4.69 -5.20 8.85
CA HIS A 166 -5.50 -6.34 8.38
C HIS A 166 -6.85 -6.41 9.09
N ILE A 167 -6.90 -6.08 10.39
CA ILE A 167 -8.10 -6.21 11.22
C ILE A 167 -9.04 -5.01 11.05
N LEU A 168 -8.50 -3.80 11.07
CA LEU A 168 -9.28 -2.56 11.12
C LEU A 168 -9.53 -1.97 9.74
N GLU A 169 -8.53 -2.03 8.86
CA GLU A 169 -8.57 -1.38 7.54
C GLU A 169 -8.80 -2.38 6.41
N HIS A 170 -8.88 -3.68 6.72
CA HIS A 170 -8.94 -4.78 5.76
C HIS A 170 -7.87 -4.64 4.66
N ARG A 171 -6.66 -4.22 5.06
CA ARG A 171 -5.59 -3.80 4.15
C ARG A 171 -4.31 -4.59 4.38
N CYS A 172 -3.76 -5.15 3.29
CA CYS A 172 -2.50 -5.88 3.30
C CYS A 172 -1.35 -5.05 2.69
N ALA A 173 -0.45 -4.50 3.52
CA ALA A 173 0.69 -3.71 3.03
C ALA A 173 1.61 -4.44 2.03
N GLY A 174 1.73 -5.77 2.15
CA GLY A 174 2.47 -6.61 1.21
C GLY A 174 1.74 -6.87 -0.13
N ALA A 175 0.45 -6.53 -0.23
CA ALA A 175 -0.41 -6.88 -1.35
C ALA A 175 -0.39 -8.40 -1.69
N THR A 176 -0.20 -9.24 -0.66
CA THR A 176 -0.01 -10.70 -0.77
C THR A 176 -1.28 -11.49 -0.43
N CYS A 177 -2.09 -11.00 0.51
CA CYS A 177 -3.29 -11.69 0.96
C CYS A 177 -4.41 -11.54 -0.09
N ASP A 178 -4.62 -12.56 -0.91
CA ASP A 178 -5.54 -12.51 -2.07
C ASP A 178 -6.98 -12.11 -1.68
N ALA A 179 -7.46 -12.48 -0.48
CA ALA A 179 -8.79 -12.12 0.01
C ALA A 179 -9.02 -10.61 0.14
N MET A 180 -7.97 -9.80 0.32
CA MET A 180 -8.03 -8.35 0.52
C MET A 180 -7.45 -7.56 -0.66
N VAL A 181 -6.92 -8.23 -1.69
CA VAL A 181 -6.13 -7.60 -2.74
C VAL A 181 -6.66 -8.00 -4.10
N ILE A 182 -7.43 -7.10 -4.72
CA ILE A 182 -7.92 -7.27 -6.11
C ILE A 182 -6.74 -7.32 -7.08
N SER A 183 -5.85 -6.33 -7.00
CA SER A 183 -4.60 -6.29 -7.74
C SER A 183 -3.57 -5.46 -6.98
N ALA A 184 -2.30 -5.85 -7.04
CA ALA A 184 -1.25 -5.17 -6.29
C ALA A 184 -1.07 -3.69 -6.71
N CYS A 185 -1.24 -3.40 -8.00
CA CYS A 185 -1.14 -2.04 -8.53
C CYS A 185 -2.29 -1.12 -8.10
N GLN A 186 -3.53 -1.62 -8.05
CA GLN A 186 -4.67 -0.88 -7.54
C GLN A 186 -4.59 -0.71 -6.02
N HIS A 187 -4.24 -1.77 -5.29
CA HIS A 187 -4.09 -1.75 -3.83
C HIS A 187 -3.01 -0.77 -3.37
N SER A 188 -1.95 -0.61 -4.17
CA SER A 188 -0.86 0.32 -3.88
C SER A 188 -1.16 1.75 -4.32
N CYS A 189 -2.22 1.99 -5.11
CA CYS A 189 -2.62 3.32 -5.53
C CYS A 189 -3.35 4.02 -4.39
N PRO A 190 -2.90 5.20 -3.90
CA PRO A 190 -3.60 5.93 -2.84
C PRO A 190 -5.04 6.33 -3.22
N ALA A 191 -5.30 6.53 -4.51
CA ALA A 191 -6.64 6.84 -5.04
C ALA A 191 -7.45 5.58 -5.41
N GLY A 192 -6.89 4.37 -5.26
CA GLY A 192 -7.59 3.13 -5.59
C GLY A 192 -7.97 2.98 -7.07
N ILE A 193 -7.26 3.66 -7.98
CA ILE A 193 -7.55 3.65 -9.42
C ILE A 193 -7.45 2.23 -9.96
N ASP A 194 -8.40 1.82 -10.80
CA ASP A 194 -8.44 0.52 -11.45
C ASP A 194 -7.37 0.39 -12.56
N VAL A 195 -6.14 0.17 -12.11
CA VAL A 195 -4.96 0.01 -12.97
C VAL A 195 -5.12 -1.13 -13.98
N PRO A 196 -5.55 -2.34 -13.60
CA PRO A 196 -5.70 -3.42 -14.57
C PRO A 196 -6.61 -3.05 -15.74
N ASN A 197 -7.79 -2.46 -15.47
CA ASN A 197 -8.77 -2.22 -16.53
C ASN A 197 -8.38 -1.05 -17.43
N TYR A 198 -7.82 0.07 -16.92
CA TYR A 198 -7.38 1.12 -17.84
C TYR A 198 -6.16 0.71 -18.65
N VAL A 199 -5.25 -0.11 -18.10
CA VAL A 199 -4.12 -0.66 -18.88
C VAL A 199 -4.63 -1.60 -19.98
N ALA A 200 -5.61 -2.45 -19.68
CA ALA A 200 -6.25 -3.31 -20.69
C ALA A 200 -6.99 -2.50 -21.78
N ALA A 201 -7.63 -1.40 -21.40
CA ALA A 201 -8.26 -0.47 -22.34
C ALA A 201 -7.22 0.16 -23.28
N ILE A 202 -6.08 0.61 -22.75
CA ILE A 202 -4.96 1.11 -23.56
C ILE A 202 -4.42 0.03 -24.50
N ALA A 203 -4.21 -1.19 -24.01
CA ALA A 203 -3.76 -2.31 -24.84
C ALA A 203 -4.74 -2.64 -25.98
N SER A 204 -6.03 -2.35 -25.80
CA SER A 204 -7.09 -2.53 -26.79
C SER A 204 -7.32 -1.32 -27.71
N GLY A 205 -6.49 -0.28 -27.61
CA GLY A 205 -6.64 0.96 -28.39
C GLY A 205 -7.81 1.87 -27.95
N LYS A 206 -8.42 1.60 -26.78
CA LYS A 206 -9.57 2.35 -26.24
C LYS A 206 -9.09 3.40 -25.23
N TYR A 207 -8.34 4.39 -25.72
CA TYR A 207 -7.66 5.38 -24.88
C TYR A 207 -8.64 6.34 -24.19
N ASP A 208 -9.74 6.66 -24.84
CA ASP A 208 -10.88 7.39 -24.29
C ASP A 208 -11.41 6.70 -23.02
N LYS A 209 -11.72 5.41 -23.11
CA LYS A 209 -12.22 4.61 -21.99
C LYS A 209 -11.20 4.49 -20.88
N ALA A 210 -9.91 4.37 -21.21
CA ALA A 210 -8.86 4.32 -20.22
C ALA A 210 -8.85 5.59 -19.35
N VAL A 211 -9.01 6.77 -19.96
CA VAL A 211 -9.08 8.05 -19.24
C VAL A 211 -10.34 8.13 -18.38
N GLU A 212 -11.50 7.70 -18.90
CA GLU A 212 -12.74 7.68 -18.12
C GLU A 212 -12.65 6.74 -16.90
N ILE A 213 -12.07 5.54 -17.05
CA ILE A 213 -11.82 4.62 -15.92
C ILE A 213 -10.93 5.27 -14.85
N ILE A 214 -9.94 6.07 -15.25
CA ILE A 214 -9.10 6.80 -14.29
C ILE A 214 -9.93 7.88 -13.55
N ARG A 215 -10.80 8.58 -14.28
CA ARG A 215 -11.64 9.66 -13.75
C ARG A 215 -12.71 9.21 -12.78
N GLU A 216 -13.09 7.93 -12.77
CA GLU A 216 -13.94 7.34 -11.72
C GLU A 216 -13.39 7.55 -10.30
N ARG A 217 -12.07 7.73 -10.16
CA ARG A 217 -11.40 7.92 -8.87
C ARG A 217 -10.52 9.16 -8.80
N ASN A 218 -10.12 9.73 -9.93
CA ASN A 218 -9.22 10.88 -9.96
C ASN A 218 -9.42 11.73 -11.23
N PRO A 219 -9.90 12.98 -11.11
CA PRO A 219 -10.11 13.85 -12.26
C PRO A 219 -8.83 14.42 -12.89
N PHE A 220 -7.65 14.03 -12.37
CA PHE A 220 -6.34 14.50 -12.82
C PHE A 220 -5.45 13.41 -13.48
N PRO A 221 -5.91 12.68 -14.51
CA PRO A 221 -5.11 11.66 -15.18
C PRO A 221 -3.80 12.21 -15.78
N ALA A 222 -3.80 13.37 -16.43
CA ALA A 222 -2.64 13.95 -17.11
C ALA A 222 -1.59 14.50 -16.15
N VAL A 223 -2.02 15.14 -15.06
CA VAL A 223 -1.12 15.56 -13.97
C VAL A 223 -0.51 14.32 -13.31
N CYS A 224 -1.32 13.32 -12.92
CA CYS A 224 -0.79 12.11 -12.30
C CYS A 224 0.10 11.28 -13.24
N GLY A 225 -0.12 11.31 -14.56
CA GLY A 225 0.80 10.75 -15.54
C GLY A 225 2.19 11.40 -15.52
N ARG A 226 2.31 12.62 -14.96
CA ARG A 226 3.56 13.40 -14.95
C ARG A 226 4.24 13.52 -13.60
N ILE A 227 3.51 13.56 -12.50
CA ILE A 227 4.12 13.83 -11.19
C ILE A 227 3.93 12.72 -10.15
N CYS A 228 3.12 11.69 -10.44
CA CYS A 228 2.91 10.58 -9.52
C CYS A 228 4.23 9.84 -9.23
N VAL A 229 4.41 9.45 -7.98
CA VAL A 229 5.54 8.61 -7.53
C VAL A 229 5.34 7.11 -7.83
N HIS A 230 4.33 6.77 -8.65
CA HIS A 230 4.05 5.44 -9.18
C HIS A 230 4.20 4.26 -8.17
N PRO A 231 3.52 4.31 -7.01
CA PRO A 231 3.59 3.20 -6.05
C PRO A 231 3.06 1.87 -6.62
N CYS A 232 2.17 1.97 -7.61
CA CYS A 232 1.65 0.84 -8.37
C CYS A 232 2.71 0.08 -9.18
N GLU A 233 3.81 0.72 -9.57
CA GLU A 233 4.90 0.10 -10.33
C GLU A 233 5.84 -0.68 -9.43
N PHE A 234 6.14 -0.18 -8.22
CA PHE A 234 6.99 -0.88 -7.23
C PHE A 234 6.42 -2.23 -6.79
N LYS A 235 5.08 -2.34 -6.79
CA LYS A 235 4.33 -3.53 -6.35
C LYS A 235 3.79 -4.35 -7.51
N CYS A 236 4.19 -4.03 -8.75
CA CYS A 236 3.68 -4.70 -9.94
C CYS A 236 4.14 -6.18 -9.96
N ARG A 237 3.19 -7.13 -10.00
CA ARG A 237 3.49 -8.58 -10.06
C ARG A 237 4.36 -8.96 -11.27
N ARG A 238 4.22 -8.26 -12.41
CA ARG A 238 5.11 -8.47 -13.58
C ARG A 238 6.57 -8.18 -13.26
N GLY A 239 6.79 -7.18 -12.40
CA GLY A 239 8.10 -6.84 -11.85
C GLY A 239 8.70 -7.90 -10.92
N GLU A 240 8.05 -9.03 -10.64
CA GLU A 240 8.72 -10.20 -10.05
C GLU A 240 9.40 -11.08 -11.10
N LEU A 241 8.88 -11.09 -12.34
CA LEU A 241 9.43 -11.88 -13.46
C LEU A 241 10.50 -11.10 -14.24
N ASP A 242 10.17 -9.88 -14.68
CA ASP A 242 11.05 -9.00 -15.44
C ASP A 242 10.91 -7.54 -14.97
N GLU A 243 10.41 -6.64 -15.82
CA GLU A 243 10.22 -5.22 -15.54
C GLU A 243 8.76 -4.91 -15.18
N PRO A 244 8.51 -3.98 -14.24
CA PRO A 244 7.14 -3.55 -13.96
C PRO A 244 6.53 -2.89 -15.19
N VAL A 245 5.21 -3.00 -15.32
CA VAL A 245 4.47 -2.23 -16.34
C VAL A 245 4.68 -0.74 -16.05
N ALA A 246 5.04 0.05 -17.07
CA ALA A 246 5.23 1.50 -16.98
C ALA A 246 3.88 2.25 -16.87
N ILE A 247 3.13 1.96 -15.82
CA ILE A 247 1.75 2.38 -15.56
C ILE A 247 1.58 3.90 -15.63
N ARG A 248 2.51 4.67 -15.05
CA ARG A 248 2.48 6.15 -15.10
C ARG A 248 2.68 6.65 -16.52
N SER A 249 3.58 6.04 -17.29
CA SER A 249 3.83 6.40 -18.69
C SER A 249 2.62 6.08 -19.57
N LEU A 250 1.98 4.93 -19.36
CA LEU A 250 0.73 4.57 -20.04
C LEU A 250 -0.40 5.55 -19.71
N LYS A 251 -0.54 5.94 -18.45
CA LYS A 251 -1.50 6.98 -18.01
C LYS A 251 -1.24 8.32 -18.69
N ARG A 252 0.02 8.75 -18.77
CA ARG A 252 0.42 9.96 -19.49
C ARG A 252 0.06 9.86 -20.97
N PHE A 253 0.39 8.75 -21.62
CA PHE A 253 0.09 8.54 -23.04
C PHE A 253 -1.42 8.61 -23.31
N ALA A 254 -2.24 7.90 -22.53
CA ALA A 254 -3.69 7.89 -22.72
C ALA A 254 -4.32 9.27 -22.51
N SER A 255 -3.87 9.99 -21.48
CA SER A 255 -4.37 11.34 -21.19
C SER A 255 -3.91 12.38 -22.22
N ASP A 256 -2.66 12.32 -22.68
CA ASP A 256 -2.17 13.19 -23.76
C ASP A 256 -2.97 12.93 -25.05
N TRP A 257 -3.17 11.66 -25.42
CA TRP A 257 -4.00 11.29 -26.57
C TRP A 257 -5.43 11.83 -26.45
N TYR A 258 -6.06 11.69 -25.28
CA TYR A 258 -7.42 12.17 -25.02
C TYR A 258 -7.54 13.66 -25.27
N PHE A 259 -6.64 14.47 -24.71
CA PHE A 259 -6.71 15.92 -24.89
C PHE A 259 -6.40 16.35 -26.32
N ASP A 260 -5.57 15.61 -27.05
CA ASP A 260 -5.23 15.92 -28.46
C ASP A 260 -6.36 15.54 -29.45
N HIS A 261 -7.19 14.52 -29.13
CA HIS A 261 -8.18 13.97 -30.09
C HIS A 261 -9.64 14.24 -29.70
N ILE A 262 -9.96 14.24 -28.41
CA ILE A 262 -11.31 14.48 -27.89
C ILE A 262 -11.42 15.92 -27.40
N GLY A 263 -10.36 16.42 -26.78
CA GLY A 263 -10.32 17.76 -26.21
C GLY A 263 -10.75 17.79 -24.74
N LYS A 264 -11.04 19.01 -24.27
CA LYS A 264 -11.26 19.27 -22.84
C LYS A 264 -12.75 19.26 -22.49
N ALA A 265 -13.59 19.68 -23.43
CA ALA A 265 -15.02 19.83 -23.21
C ALA A 265 -15.73 18.48 -23.04
N LYS A 266 -16.54 18.39 -21.99
CA LYS A 266 -17.51 17.31 -21.76
C LYS A 266 -18.87 17.95 -21.50
N GLU A 267 -19.95 17.21 -21.75
CA GLU A 267 -21.27 17.67 -21.34
C GLU A 267 -21.31 17.84 -19.81
N PRO A 268 -21.85 18.97 -19.29
CA PRO A 268 -21.98 19.16 -17.85
C PRO A 268 -22.79 18.06 -17.20
N PHE A 269 -22.41 17.68 -15.98
CA PHE A 269 -23.24 16.80 -15.17
C PHE A 269 -24.59 17.45 -14.87
N ALA A 270 -25.65 16.64 -14.88
CA ALA A 270 -26.99 17.14 -14.62
C ALA A 270 -27.13 17.57 -13.15
N VAL A 271 -27.51 18.82 -12.92
CA VAL A 271 -27.86 19.31 -11.59
C VAL A 271 -29.21 18.72 -11.20
N THR A 272 -29.21 17.81 -10.23
CA THR A 272 -30.40 17.07 -9.75
C THR A 272 -30.72 17.35 -8.29
N LYS A 273 -29.86 18.12 -7.61
CA LYS A 273 -30.00 18.52 -6.21
C LYS A 273 -30.25 20.03 -6.13
N ASP A 274 -31.16 20.42 -5.24
CA ASP A 274 -31.48 21.83 -5.01
C ASP A 274 -30.41 22.52 -4.15
N GLN A 275 -29.63 21.76 -3.38
CA GLN A 275 -28.54 22.29 -2.56
C GLN A 275 -27.38 22.77 -3.43
N LYS A 276 -26.82 23.90 -3.05
CA LYS A 276 -25.58 24.45 -3.60
C LYS A 276 -24.41 24.14 -2.67
N VAL A 277 -23.22 23.96 -3.25
CA VAL A 277 -22.01 23.67 -2.49
C VAL A 277 -20.91 24.65 -2.87
N ALA A 278 -20.38 25.36 -1.87
CA ALA A 278 -19.18 26.16 -1.99
C ALA A 278 -17.94 25.34 -1.61
N VAL A 279 -16.90 25.38 -2.45
CA VAL A 279 -15.61 24.75 -2.20
C VAL A 279 -14.53 25.83 -2.13
N VAL A 280 -13.76 25.88 -1.04
CA VAL A 280 -12.72 26.91 -0.86
C VAL A 280 -11.37 26.37 -1.34
N GLY A 281 -10.83 27.00 -2.39
CA GLY A 281 -9.53 26.71 -3.00
C GLY A 281 -9.60 25.78 -4.22
N ALA A 282 -9.02 26.21 -5.34
CA ALA A 282 -8.90 25.44 -6.59
C ALA A 282 -7.59 24.64 -6.67
N GLY A 283 -7.15 24.07 -5.53
CA GLY A 283 -6.08 23.07 -5.49
C GLY A 283 -6.59 21.67 -5.90
N PRO A 284 -5.70 20.67 -6.04
CA PRO A 284 -6.12 19.30 -6.38
C PRO A 284 -7.19 18.73 -5.47
N ALA A 285 -7.15 19.02 -4.16
CA ALA A 285 -8.19 18.56 -3.22
C ALA A 285 -9.56 19.20 -3.50
N GLY A 286 -9.61 20.54 -3.59
CA GLY A 286 -10.85 21.28 -3.85
C GLY A 286 -11.46 20.97 -5.21
N LEU A 287 -10.65 20.94 -6.27
CA LEU A 287 -11.10 20.59 -7.61
C LEU A 287 -11.58 19.13 -7.71
N THR A 288 -10.92 18.19 -7.01
CA THR A 288 -11.41 16.80 -6.95
C THR A 288 -12.75 16.71 -6.24
N CYS A 289 -12.88 17.40 -5.10
CA CYS A 289 -14.14 17.48 -4.36
C CYS A 289 -15.25 18.07 -5.23
N ALA A 290 -14.97 19.17 -5.92
CA ALA A 290 -15.93 19.84 -6.78
C ALA A 290 -16.38 18.98 -7.97
N TYR A 291 -15.44 18.30 -8.63
CA TYR A 291 -15.75 17.38 -9.73
C TYR A 291 -16.72 16.27 -9.29
N PHE A 292 -16.45 15.60 -8.16
CA PHE A 292 -17.30 14.51 -7.68
C PHE A 292 -18.63 15.00 -7.12
N LEU A 293 -18.68 16.19 -6.48
CA LEU A 293 -19.94 16.79 -6.06
C LEU A 293 -20.82 17.17 -7.26
N ALA A 294 -20.22 17.68 -8.33
CA ALA A 294 -20.93 17.95 -9.58
C ALA A 294 -21.46 16.65 -10.22
N GLU A 295 -20.66 15.58 -10.24
CA GLU A 295 -21.09 14.26 -10.71
C GLU A 295 -22.25 13.69 -9.87
N MET A 296 -22.26 13.95 -8.55
CA MET A 296 -23.37 13.60 -7.66
C MET A 296 -24.64 14.47 -7.85
N GLY A 297 -24.57 15.47 -8.74
CA GLY A 297 -25.70 16.31 -9.15
C GLY A 297 -25.89 17.59 -8.35
N TYR A 298 -24.89 18.02 -7.58
CA TYR A 298 -24.92 19.31 -6.88
C TYR A 298 -24.45 20.46 -7.79
N GLY A 299 -25.03 21.65 -7.60
CA GLY A 299 -24.45 22.87 -8.13
C GLY A 299 -23.23 23.27 -7.30
N VAL A 300 -22.05 23.31 -7.91
CA VAL A 300 -20.79 23.55 -7.18
C VAL A 300 -20.08 24.81 -7.68
N THR A 301 -19.71 25.68 -6.74
CA THR A 301 -18.88 26.86 -6.98
C THR A 301 -17.59 26.77 -6.16
N VAL A 302 -16.45 26.86 -6.84
CA VAL A 302 -15.11 26.87 -6.24
C VAL A 302 -14.64 28.31 -6.10
N PHE A 303 -14.24 28.73 -4.90
CA PHE A 303 -13.71 30.05 -4.61
C PHE A 303 -12.18 29.98 -4.51
N GLU A 304 -11.47 30.55 -5.49
CA GLU A 304 -10.00 30.57 -5.54
C GLU A 304 -9.49 31.97 -5.26
N GLY A 305 -8.56 32.10 -4.31
CA GLY A 305 -7.99 33.39 -3.93
C GLY A 305 -7.02 33.96 -4.98
N GLN A 306 -6.42 33.10 -5.81
CA GLN A 306 -5.51 33.50 -6.88
C GLN A 306 -6.25 33.72 -8.21
N SER A 307 -5.53 34.26 -9.19
CA SER A 307 -6.01 34.44 -10.56
C SER A 307 -5.93 33.17 -11.42
N VAL A 308 -5.42 32.07 -10.86
CA VAL A 308 -5.19 30.80 -11.56
C VAL A 308 -5.54 29.61 -10.65
N ALA A 309 -6.06 28.54 -11.26
CA ALA A 309 -6.33 27.28 -10.57
C ALA A 309 -5.11 26.35 -10.52
N GLY A 310 -5.21 25.29 -9.73
CA GLY A 310 -4.21 24.24 -9.58
C GLY A 310 -3.47 24.29 -8.23
N GLY A 311 -3.62 25.35 -7.45
CA GLY A 311 -2.98 25.52 -6.14
C GLY A 311 -1.48 25.20 -6.18
N MET A 312 -1.01 24.32 -5.28
CA MET A 312 0.39 23.91 -5.23
C MET A 312 0.91 23.23 -6.51
N LEU A 313 0.03 22.59 -7.32
CA LEU A 313 0.43 22.05 -8.62
C LEU A 313 0.87 23.17 -9.56
N GLY A 314 0.12 24.28 -9.56
CA GLY A 314 0.32 25.46 -10.39
C GLY A 314 1.38 26.42 -9.85
N ILE A 315 1.68 26.38 -8.55
CA ILE A 315 2.59 27.35 -7.90
C ILE A 315 3.97 26.74 -7.63
N ALA A 316 4.03 25.55 -7.01
CA ALA A 316 5.28 25.03 -6.47
C ALA A 316 6.01 24.06 -7.41
N ILE A 317 5.28 23.36 -8.28
CA ILE A 317 5.91 22.38 -9.18
C ILE A 317 6.53 23.11 -10.38
N PRO A 318 7.83 22.89 -10.69
CA PRO A 318 8.47 23.51 -11.84
C PRO A 318 7.84 23.09 -13.18
N GLU A 319 7.80 24.01 -14.14
CA GLU A 319 7.11 23.81 -15.43
C GLU A 319 7.73 22.69 -16.28
N PHE A 320 9.04 22.49 -16.21
CA PHE A 320 9.72 21.38 -16.91
C PHE A 320 9.27 20.01 -16.39
N ARG A 321 8.76 19.93 -15.15
CA ARG A 321 8.23 18.70 -14.55
C ARG A 321 6.72 18.56 -14.76
N LEU A 322 5.99 19.66 -14.68
CA LEU A 322 4.54 19.71 -14.92
C LEU A 322 4.18 20.98 -15.70
N PRO A 323 3.97 20.88 -17.03
CA PRO A 323 3.65 22.03 -17.85
C PRO A 323 2.33 22.70 -17.43
N ARG A 324 2.29 24.03 -17.38
CA ARG A 324 1.09 24.79 -16.97
C ARG A 324 -0.11 24.50 -17.85
N LYS A 325 0.11 24.34 -19.16
CA LYS A 325 -0.92 23.94 -20.13
C LYS A 325 -1.64 22.63 -19.78
N VAL A 326 -0.96 21.70 -19.10
CA VAL A 326 -1.55 20.40 -18.72
C VAL A 326 -2.50 20.59 -17.54
N ILE A 327 -2.06 21.35 -16.54
CA ILE A 327 -2.92 21.70 -15.39
C ILE A 327 -4.16 22.44 -15.88
N GLN A 328 -3.96 23.44 -16.73
CA GLN A 328 -5.05 24.21 -17.32
C GLN A 328 -6.02 23.34 -18.12
N ALA A 329 -5.53 22.37 -18.92
CA ALA A 329 -6.40 21.47 -19.66
C ALA A 329 -7.30 20.60 -18.75
N GLU A 330 -6.78 20.15 -17.59
CA GLU A 330 -7.58 19.39 -16.63
C GLU A 330 -8.56 20.27 -15.86
N VAL A 331 -8.17 21.51 -15.51
CA VAL A 331 -9.08 22.48 -14.90
C VAL A 331 -10.23 22.80 -15.86
N GLU A 332 -9.93 23.14 -17.11
CA GLU A 332 -10.95 23.43 -18.13
C GLU A 332 -11.88 22.24 -18.39
N HIS A 333 -11.36 21.01 -18.27
CA HIS A 333 -12.20 19.81 -18.31
C HIS A 333 -13.17 19.77 -17.13
N ILE A 334 -12.69 20.01 -15.90
CA ILE A 334 -13.54 20.06 -14.70
C ILE A 334 -14.59 21.17 -14.80
N GLU A 335 -14.22 22.35 -15.28
CA GLU A 335 -15.16 23.45 -15.55
C GLU A 335 -16.22 23.04 -16.56
N SER A 336 -15.83 22.37 -17.66
CA SER A 336 -16.78 21.89 -18.67
C SER A 336 -17.77 20.86 -18.12
N CYS A 337 -17.40 20.11 -17.08
CA CYS A 337 -18.29 19.18 -16.39
C CYS A 337 -19.34 19.87 -15.50
N GLY A 338 -19.37 21.20 -15.43
CA GLY A 338 -20.38 21.97 -14.70
C GLY A 338 -19.92 22.56 -13.37
N VAL A 339 -18.61 22.56 -13.09
CA VAL A 339 -18.05 23.24 -11.92
C VAL A 339 -17.78 24.72 -12.24
N GLU A 340 -18.35 25.63 -11.46
CA GLU A 340 -18.04 27.06 -11.56
C GLU A 340 -16.79 27.39 -10.74
N ILE A 341 -15.81 28.11 -11.29
CA ILE A 341 -14.64 28.57 -10.54
C ILE A 341 -14.61 30.11 -10.53
N ARG A 342 -14.64 30.69 -9.32
CA ARG A 342 -14.52 32.12 -9.06
C ARG A 342 -13.11 32.45 -8.60
N TYR A 343 -12.31 32.98 -9.52
CA TYR A 343 -10.96 33.46 -9.25
C TYR A 343 -10.96 34.79 -8.48
N ASN A 344 -9.82 35.15 -7.89
CA ASN A 344 -9.63 36.36 -7.09
C ASN A 344 -10.69 36.55 -5.98
N SER A 345 -11.18 35.45 -5.43
CA SER A 345 -12.25 35.40 -4.43
C SER A 345 -11.75 34.74 -3.14
N PRO A 346 -10.82 35.38 -2.41
CA PRO A 346 -10.29 34.82 -1.17
C PRO A 346 -11.39 34.73 -0.10
N ILE A 347 -11.42 33.62 0.64
CA ILE A 347 -12.20 33.49 1.86
C ILE A 347 -11.29 33.81 3.03
N ASP A 348 -11.51 34.96 3.65
CA ASP A 348 -10.66 35.55 4.68
C ASP A 348 -11.50 36.32 5.72
N ALA A 349 -10.88 37.21 6.50
CA ALA A 349 -11.56 38.00 7.52
C ALA A 349 -12.61 39.00 6.97
N ARG A 350 -12.59 39.31 5.66
CA ARG A 350 -13.53 40.23 4.99
C ARG A 350 -14.65 39.49 4.25
N HIS A 351 -14.45 38.21 3.95
CA HIS A 351 -15.42 37.34 3.32
C HIS A 351 -15.27 35.93 3.91
N THR A 352 -16.13 35.62 4.87
CA THR A 352 -16.03 34.47 5.76
C THR A 352 -16.91 33.31 5.31
N VAL A 353 -16.79 32.17 5.98
CA VAL A 353 -17.67 31.02 5.75
C VAL A 353 -19.14 31.34 6.07
N ASN A 354 -19.41 32.23 7.03
CA ASN A 354 -20.79 32.62 7.34
C ASN A 354 -21.39 33.44 6.20
N ASP A 355 -20.60 34.33 5.59
CA ASP A 355 -21.04 35.11 4.44
C ASP A 355 -21.42 34.20 3.26
N LEU A 356 -20.60 33.16 2.99
CA LEU A 356 -20.93 32.14 1.98
C LEU A 356 -22.25 31.41 2.27
N LEU A 357 -22.54 31.10 3.54
CA LEU A 357 -23.80 30.44 3.93
C LEU A 357 -25.01 31.37 3.79
N GLU A 358 -24.82 32.68 3.90
CA GLU A 358 -25.87 33.68 3.71
C GLU A 358 -26.15 33.97 2.22
N GLU A 359 -25.12 33.84 1.35
CA GLU A 359 -25.22 33.99 -0.11
C GLU A 359 -25.97 32.84 -0.81
N GLY A 360 -26.18 31.72 -0.10
CA GLY A 360 -26.93 30.55 -0.55
C GLY A 360 -26.03 29.47 -1.10
#